data_AF-S0F7C2-F1
#
_entry.id   AF-S0F7C2-F1
#
_cell.length_a   1.000
_cell.length_b   1.000
_cell.length_c   1.000
_cell.angle_alpha   90.00
_cell.angle_beta   90.00
_cell.angle_gamma   90.00
#
_symmetry.space_group_name_H-M   'P 1'
#
loop_
_entity.id
_entity.type
_entity.pdbx_description
1 polymer ?
#
loop_
_entity_poly.entity_id
_entity_poly.type
_entity_poly.pdbx_seq_one_letter_code
_entity_poly.pdbx_strand_id
1 'polypeptide(L)'
;MPVVWIINDKNNKDMKQTSRTLTLLAVIAVQATMAQAQYATYNHDSPKQNQITVMETGTGALTPELYYWALHNKYKKTAATKNKLSFRTIAGANLYGQVDDAEAIDSALVKRAEIEA
;
A
#
# COMPACT_ATOMS: atom_id res chain seq x y z
N MET A 1 33.53 11.21 -59.70
CA MET A 1 32.26 10.55 -59.34
C MET A 1 32.36 9.34 -58.39
N PRO A 2 33.40 8.47 -58.37
CA PRO A 2 33.39 7.25 -57.54
C PRO A 2 33.71 7.45 -56.04
N VAL A 3 34.47 8.49 -55.70
CA VAL A 3 34.93 8.73 -54.31
C VAL A 3 33.77 9.09 -53.37
N VAL A 4 32.80 9.89 -53.85
CA VAL A 4 31.61 10.30 -53.06
C VAL A 4 30.74 9.10 -52.70
N TRP A 5 30.58 8.14 -53.62
CA TRP A 5 29.81 6.93 -53.38
C TRP A 5 30.46 6.01 -52.34
N ILE A 6 31.79 5.86 -52.42
CA ILE A 6 32.57 5.07 -51.45
C ILE A 6 32.48 5.67 -50.04
N ILE A 7 32.57 7.00 -49.92
CA ILE A 7 32.42 7.71 -48.63
C ILE A 7 31.02 7.50 -48.07
N ASN A 8 29.98 7.61 -48.90
CA ASN A 8 28.61 7.46 -48.45
C ASN A 8 28.28 6.02 -47.99
N ASP A 9 28.82 5.02 -48.71
CA ASP A 9 28.67 3.61 -48.33
C ASP A 9 29.38 3.29 -47.00
N LYS A 10 30.58 3.85 -46.80
CA LYS A 10 31.32 3.72 -45.53
C LYS A 10 30.54 4.33 -44.37
N ASN A 11 30.04 5.56 -44.52
CA ASN A 11 29.26 6.25 -43.49
C ASN A 11 27.97 5.49 -43.13
N ASN A 12 27.31 4.86 -44.12
CA ASN A 12 26.11 4.06 -43.88
C ASN A 12 26.42 2.77 -43.09
N LYS A 13 27.55 2.11 -43.38
CA LYS A 13 28.02 0.94 -42.63
C LYS A 13 28.38 1.29 -41.20
N ASP A 14 29.11 2.39 -40.99
CA ASP A 14 29.50 2.86 -39.66
C ASP A 14 28.28 3.25 -38.81
N MET A 15 27.27 3.89 -39.42
CA MET A 15 26.01 4.23 -38.76
C MET A 15 25.20 2.99 -38.37
N LYS A 16 25.12 1.98 -39.24
CA LYS A 16 24.45 0.70 -38.93
C LYS A 16 25.16 -0.06 -37.81
N GLN A 17 26.50 -0.05 -37.79
CA GLN A 17 27.29 -0.66 -36.72
C GLN A 17 27.07 0.07 -35.39
N THR A 18 27.08 1.40 -35.40
CA THR A 18 26.84 2.22 -34.21
C THR A 18 25.44 2.00 -33.64
N SER A 19 24.42 1.95 -34.49
CA SER A 19 23.04 1.66 -34.09
C SER A 19 22.90 0.28 -33.44
N ARG A 20 23.53 -0.76 -34.00
CA ARG A 20 23.53 -2.11 -33.42
C ARG A 20 24.20 -2.17 -32.04
N THR A 21 25.32 -1.47 -31.88
CA THR A 21 26.02 -1.37 -30.59
C THR A 21 25.17 -0.67 -29.54
N LEU A 22 24.48 0.41 -29.91
CA LEU A 22 23.55 1.12 -29.04
C LEU A 22 22.37 0.24 -28.63
N THR A 23 21.78 -0.53 -29.55
CA THR A 23 20.70 -1.47 -29.23
C THR A 23 21.17 -2.57 -28.29
N LEU A 24 22.37 -3.12 -28.50
CA LEU A 24 22.92 -4.16 -27.62
C LEU A 24 23.19 -3.62 -26.21
N LEU A 25 23.73 -2.40 -26.08
CA LEU A 25 23.92 -1.72 -24.79
C LEU A 25 22.59 -1.47 -24.09
N ALA A 26 21.55 -1.07 -24.82
CA ALA A 26 20.21 -0.88 -24.26
C ALA A 26 19.62 -2.20 -23.74
N VAL A 27 19.76 -3.30 -24.48
CA VAL A 27 19.30 -4.63 -24.04
C VAL A 27 20.05 -5.08 -22.79
N ILE A 28 21.37 -4.89 -22.73
CA ILE A 28 22.19 -5.23 -21.55
C ILE A 28 21.76 -4.40 -20.33
N ALA A 29 21.51 -3.10 -20.51
CA ALA A 29 21.03 -2.24 -19.44
C ALA A 29 19.65 -2.68 -18.90
N VAL A 30 18.73 -3.07 -19.78
CA VAL A 30 17.41 -3.62 -19.39
C VAL A 30 17.55 -4.95 -18.64
N GLN A 31 18.47 -5.83 -19.05
CA GLN A 31 18.69 -7.09 -18.34
C GLN A 31 19.34 -6.88 -16.97
N ALA A 32 20.24 -5.90 -16.84
CA ALA A 32 20.88 -5.57 -15.57
C ALA A 32 19.88 -5.03 -14.52
N THR A 33 18.84 -4.29 -14.94
CA THR A 33 17.79 -3.83 -14.02
C THR A 33 16.88 -4.96 -13.56
N MET A 34 16.68 -6.00 -14.37
CA MET A 34 15.91 -7.19 -13.99
C MET A 34 16.66 -8.09 -12.99
N ALA A 35 17.98 -8.19 -13.09
CA ALA A 35 18.80 -9.01 -12.19
C ALA A 35 18.84 -8.48 -10.74
N GLN A 36 18.67 -7.17 -10.52
CA GLN A 36 18.57 -6.57 -9.18
C GLN A 36 17.23 -6.84 -8.48
N ALA A 37 16.26 -7.47 -9.16
CA ALA A 37 14.95 -7.78 -8.59
C ALA A 37 14.90 -9.15 -7.85
N GLN A 38 15.99 -9.92 -7.81
CA GLN A 38 16.00 -11.21 -7.12
C GLN A 38 16.46 -11.08 -5.66
N TYR A 39 15.47 -11.25 -4.77
CA TYR A 39 15.56 -11.56 -3.34
C TYR A 39 16.08 -10.46 -2.41
N ALA A 40 15.19 -9.51 -2.11
CA ALA A 40 14.97 -9.16 -0.70
C ALA A 40 13.86 -10.09 -0.18
N THR A 41 14.14 -10.93 0.83
CA THR A 41 13.05 -11.50 1.64
C THR A 41 12.28 -10.31 2.21
N TYR A 42 11.10 -10.04 1.66
CA TYR A 42 10.30 -8.90 2.05
C TYR A 42 9.78 -9.13 3.47
N ASN A 43 10.28 -8.35 4.43
CA ASN A 43 9.75 -8.39 5.78
C ASN A 43 8.36 -7.72 5.78
N HIS A 44 7.32 -8.51 5.97
CA HIS A 44 5.94 -8.05 5.95
C HIS A 44 5.48 -7.39 7.25
N ASP A 45 6.28 -7.41 8.32
CA ASP A 45 5.80 -7.00 9.65
C ASP A 45 5.50 -5.51 9.74
N SER A 46 6.42 -4.65 9.27
CA SER A 46 6.24 -3.21 9.30
C SER A 46 5.04 -2.74 8.43
N PRO A 47 4.87 -3.20 7.18
CA PRO A 47 3.68 -2.89 6.37
C PRO A 47 2.36 -3.34 7.02
N LYS A 48 2.33 -4.55 7.61
CA LYS A 48 1.14 -5.06 8.32
C LYS A 48 0.84 -4.23 9.57
N GLN A 49 1.86 -3.89 10.35
CA GLN A 49 1.71 -3.04 11.52
C GLN A 49 1.15 -1.67 11.11
N ASN A 50 1.70 -1.03 10.08
CA ASN A 50 1.19 0.26 9.60
C ASN A 50 -0.26 0.19 9.13
N GLN A 51 -0.66 -0.89 8.47
CA GLN A 51 -2.06 -1.10 8.09
C GLN A 51 -2.97 -1.16 9.33
N ILE A 52 -2.55 -1.88 10.37
CA ILE A 52 -3.27 -1.97 11.65
C ILE A 52 -3.30 -0.60 12.33
N THR A 53 -2.17 0.12 12.41
CA THR A 53 -2.11 1.45 13.03
C THR A 53 -3.05 2.43 12.33
N VAL A 54 -3.01 2.50 11.00
CA VAL A 54 -3.90 3.38 10.23
C VAL A 54 -5.36 3.02 10.46
N MET A 55 -5.70 1.73 10.58
CA MET A 55 -7.07 1.29 10.84
C MET A 55 -7.52 1.54 12.29
N GLU A 56 -6.66 1.31 13.28
CA GLU A 56 -7.01 1.44 14.70
C GLU A 56 -7.10 2.90 15.10
N THR A 57 -6.11 3.71 14.76
CA THR A 57 -5.96 5.07 15.29
C THR A 57 -6.03 6.15 14.22
N GLY A 58 -6.02 5.79 12.93
CA GLY A 58 -5.92 6.75 11.84
C GLY A 58 -4.50 7.32 11.68
N THR A 59 -3.56 6.89 12.51
CA THR A 59 -2.16 7.32 12.47
C THR A 59 -1.31 6.30 11.73
N GLY A 60 -0.26 6.75 11.03
CA GLY A 60 0.62 5.88 10.23
C GLY A 60 0.51 6.09 8.73
N ALA A 61 1.29 5.32 7.96
CA ALA A 61 1.42 5.47 6.51
C ALA A 61 1.15 4.16 5.77
N LEU A 62 0.23 4.20 4.81
CA LEU A 62 -0.10 3.07 3.94
C LEU A 62 1.01 2.87 2.91
N THR A 63 1.73 1.75 3.01
CA THR A 63 2.87 1.42 2.17
C THR A 63 2.62 0.13 1.38
N PRO A 64 3.03 0.05 0.11
CA PRO A 64 3.63 1.13 -0.71
C PRO A 64 2.62 2.22 -1.05
N GLU A 65 3.04 3.49 -1.02
CA GLU A 65 2.14 4.63 -1.20
C GLU A 65 1.47 4.63 -2.58
N LEU A 66 2.21 4.27 -3.63
CA LEU A 66 1.69 4.21 -5.01
C LEU A 66 0.56 3.19 -5.16
N TYR A 67 0.63 2.05 -4.47
CA TYR A 67 -0.46 1.05 -4.50
C TYR A 67 -1.75 1.64 -3.95
N TYR A 68 -1.67 2.33 -2.81
CA TYR A 68 -2.84 2.95 -2.20
C TYR A 68 -3.32 4.19 -2.95
N TRP A 69 -2.45 4.92 -3.62
CA TRP A 69 -2.86 6.04 -4.46
C TRP A 69 -3.52 5.57 -5.77
N ALA A 70 -2.95 4.57 -6.45
CA ALA A 70 -3.45 4.11 -7.75
C ALA A 70 -4.70 3.23 -7.62
N LEU A 71 -4.72 2.30 -6.66
CA LEU A 71 -5.76 1.26 -6.59
C LEU A 71 -6.69 1.40 -5.38
N HIS A 72 -6.28 2.09 -4.31
CA HIS A 72 -7.04 2.19 -3.06
C HIS A 72 -7.22 3.63 -2.55
N ASN A 73 -7.33 4.60 -3.47
CA ASN A 73 -7.31 6.03 -3.12
C ASN A 73 -8.50 6.42 -2.21
N LYS A 74 -9.67 5.83 -2.46
CA LYS A 74 -10.86 6.03 -1.63
C LYS A 74 -10.60 5.59 -0.19
N TYR A 75 -9.95 4.45 -0.01
CA TYR A 75 -9.54 3.97 1.31
C TYR A 75 -8.52 4.91 1.94
N LYS A 76 -7.44 5.28 1.21
CA LYS A 76 -6.41 6.23 1.68
C LYS A 76 -7.02 7.54 2.21
N LYS A 77 -8.02 8.10 1.52
CA LYS A 77 -8.70 9.35 1.91
C LYS A 77 -9.60 9.24 3.14
N THR A 78 -10.14 8.05 3.42
CA THR A 78 -11.17 7.85 4.46
C THR A 78 -10.67 7.06 5.67
N ALA A 79 -9.51 6.44 5.59
CA ALA A 79 -8.99 5.59 6.66
C ALA A 79 -8.81 6.36 7.99
N ALA A 80 -8.31 7.60 7.93
CA ALA A 80 -8.13 8.43 9.13
C ALA A 80 -9.46 8.79 9.81
N THR A 81 -10.52 9.05 9.04
CA THR A 81 -11.84 9.44 9.60
C THR A 81 -12.67 8.25 10.06
N LYS A 82 -12.40 7.06 9.53
CA LYS A 82 -13.09 5.80 9.88
C LYS A 82 -12.26 4.88 10.76
N ASN A 83 -11.31 5.44 11.53
CA ASN A 83 -10.51 4.65 12.44
C ASN A 83 -11.36 4.09 13.59
N LYS A 84 -10.97 2.93 14.13
CA LYS A 84 -11.75 2.24 15.17
C LYS A 84 -11.77 3.00 16.48
N LEU A 85 -10.68 3.66 16.85
CA LEU A 85 -10.54 4.38 18.11
C LEU A 85 -11.61 5.48 18.23
N SER A 86 -11.84 6.28 17.20
CA SER A 86 -12.86 7.33 17.20
C SER A 86 -14.26 6.79 17.46
N PHE A 87 -14.63 5.66 16.84
CA PHE A 87 -15.93 5.03 17.11
C PHE A 87 -16.04 4.51 18.54
N ARG A 88 -14.96 3.92 19.09
CA ARG A 88 -14.92 3.48 20.49
C ARG A 88 -15.06 4.64 21.47
N THR A 89 -14.41 5.77 21.18
CA THR A 89 -14.52 6.98 22.01
C THR A 89 -15.94 7.53 22.02
N ILE A 90 -16.59 7.63 20.85
CA ILE A 90 -17.96 8.13 20.75
C ILE A 90 -18.95 7.19 21.43
N ALA A 91 -18.81 5.87 21.20
CA ALA A 91 -19.62 4.88 21.90
C ALA A 91 -19.42 4.97 23.43
N GLY A 92 -18.18 5.06 23.89
CA GLY A 92 -17.86 5.21 25.31
C GLY A 92 -18.50 6.46 25.94
N ALA A 93 -18.47 7.59 25.23
CA ALA A 93 -19.13 8.81 25.66
C ALA A 93 -20.65 8.64 25.78
N ASN A 94 -21.28 7.95 24.82
CA ASN A 94 -22.73 7.71 24.83
C ASN A 94 -23.18 6.75 25.94
N LEU A 95 -22.33 5.82 26.36
CA LEU A 95 -22.65 4.87 27.44
C LEU A 95 -22.83 5.54 28.81
N TYR A 96 -22.24 6.72 29.05
CA TYR A 96 -22.38 7.40 30.34
C TYR A 96 -23.83 7.79 30.69
N GLY A 97 -24.68 8.00 29.68
CA GLY A 97 -26.09 8.34 29.89
C GLY A 97 -27.02 7.13 30.04
N GLN A 98 -26.52 5.90 29.91
CA GLN A 98 -27.33 4.68 29.88
C GLN A 98 -27.44 4.01 31.27
N VAL A 99 -27.56 4.83 32.33
CA VAL A 99 -27.66 4.33 33.71
C VAL A 99 -28.96 3.56 33.91
N ASP A 100 -30.07 4.11 33.46
CA ASP A 100 -31.40 3.49 33.62
C ASP A 100 -31.48 2.14 32.87
N ASP A 101 -30.95 2.10 31.64
CA ASP A 101 -30.87 0.86 30.85
C ASP A 101 -29.99 -0.19 31.55
N ALA A 102 -28.84 0.24 32.10
CA ALA A 102 -27.95 -0.64 32.84
C ALA A 102 -28.61 -1.21 34.11
N GLU A 103 -29.33 -0.38 34.87
CA GLU A 103 -30.04 -0.79 36.10
C GLU A 103 -31.22 -1.73 35.80
N ALA A 104 -31.93 -1.50 34.69
CA ALA A 104 -32.99 -2.40 34.23
C ALA A 104 -32.44 -3.77 33.83
N ILE A 105 -31.31 -3.81 33.13
CA ILE A 105 -30.62 -5.06 32.77
C ILE A 105 -30.15 -5.79 34.02
N ASP A 106 -29.49 -5.10 34.95
CA ASP A 106 -28.99 -5.70 36.20
C ASP A 106 -30.13 -6.30 37.03
N SER A 107 -31.20 -5.54 37.22
CA SER A 107 -32.41 -6.01 37.92
C SER A 107 -33.02 -7.26 37.27
N ALA A 108 -33.01 -7.35 35.94
CA ALA A 108 -33.52 -8.52 35.23
C ALA A 108 -32.59 -9.74 35.38
N LEU A 109 -31.27 -9.53 35.36
CA LEU A 109 -30.28 -10.59 35.55
C LEU A 109 -30.31 -11.15 36.98
N VAL A 110 -30.44 -10.30 37.99
CA VAL A 110 -30.58 -10.72 39.40
C VAL A 110 -31.83 -11.58 39.58
N LYS A 111 -33.00 -11.11 39.10
CA LYS A 111 -34.26 -11.88 39.19
C LYS A 111 -34.16 -13.24 38.49
N ARG A 112 -33.44 -13.31 37.38
CA ARG A 112 -33.23 -14.57 36.66
C ARG A 112 -32.33 -15.53 37.45
N ALA A 113 -31.25 -15.01 38.03
CA ALA A 113 -30.34 -15.81 38.85
C ALA A 113 -31.05 -16.39 40.09
N GLU A 114 -31.99 -15.65 40.70
CA GLU A 114 -32.80 -16.12 41.82
C GLU A 114 -33.73 -17.30 41.46
N ILE A 115 -34.15 -17.42 40.20
CA ILE A 115 -35.00 -18.52 39.72
C ILE A 115 -34.16 -19.73 39.31
N GLU A 116 -32.95 -19.50 38.79
CA GLU A 116 -32.06 -20.55 38.28
C GLU A 116 -31.18 -21.22 39.37
N ALA A 117 -31.09 -20.63 40.57
CA ALA A 117 -30.39 -21.17 41.74
C ALA A 117 -31.28 -22.12 42.58
#